data_AF-A0A497A1L1-F1
#
_entry.id   AF-A0A497A1L1-F1
#
_cell.length_a   1.000
_cell.length_b   1.000
_cell.length_c   1.000
_cell.angle_alpha   90.00
_cell.angle_beta   90.00
_cell.angle_gamma   90.00
#
_symmetry.space_group_name_H-M   'P 1'
#
loop_
_entity.id
_entity.type
_entity.pdbx_description
1 polymer ?
#
loop_
_entity_poly.entity_id
_entity_poly.type
_entity_poly.pdbx_seq_one_letter_code
_entity_poly.pdbx_strand_id
1 'polypeptide(L)'
;MSRPSDKPARENLRRARLELGPVEVRTVLGEPIVVGERRLTPVVRVTSFARRSGVVGTRRLGGWGVGVTRLRPLAVIETTTAGTRRIPIRDETRAILLALLAVALALPLLLSLLVRLADRLRE
;
A
#
# COMPACT_ATOMS: atom_id res chain seq x y z
N MET A 1 -3.75 -12.46 34.96
CA MET A 1 -4.01 -13.14 33.67
C MET A 1 -3.04 -12.62 32.63
N SER A 2 -2.09 -13.46 32.21
CA SER A 2 -0.97 -13.10 31.34
C SER A 2 -1.44 -12.76 29.93
N ARG A 3 -0.99 -11.61 29.41
CA ARG A 3 -1.18 -11.22 27.99
C ARG A 3 -0.60 -12.34 27.10
N PRO A 4 -1.34 -12.89 26.13
CA PRO A 4 -0.73 -13.74 25.12
C PRO A 4 0.39 -12.95 24.45
N SER A 5 1.59 -13.53 24.41
CA SER A 5 2.81 -12.88 23.97
C SER A 5 2.72 -12.60 22.47
N ASP A 6 2.29 -11.39 22.15
CA ASP A 6 2.21 -10.78 20.80
C ASP A 6 3.61 -10.45 20.21
N LYS A 7 4.67 -10.84 20.93
CA LYS A 7 6.07 -10.59 20.57
C LYS A 7 6.48 -11.12 19.19
N PRO A 8 6.14 -12.35 18.76
CA PRO A 8 6.63 -12.87 17.48
C PRO A 8 5.99 -12.16 16.29
N ALA A 9 4.71 -11.74 16.39
CA ALA A 9 4.04 -10.98 15.35
C ALA A 9 4.67 -9.58 15.17
N ARG A 10 4.98 -8.90 16.27
CA ARG A 10 5.66 -7.59 16.26
C ARG A 10 7.09 -7.68 15.71
N GLU A 11 7.80 -8.75 16.03
CA GLU A 11 9.17 -8.97 15.57
C GLU A 11 9.24 -9.27 14.06
N ASN A 12 8.30 -10.06 13.53
CA ASN A 12 8.20 -10.33 12.10
C ASN A 12 7.84 -9.08 11.28
N LEU A 13 7.06 -8.17 11.84
CA LEU A 13 6.72 -6.88 11.20
C LEU A 13 7.89 -5.89 11.21
N ARG A 14 8.76 -5.93 12.23
CA ARG A 14 10.01 -5.15 12.24
C ARG A 14 10.96 -5.56 11.11
N ARG A 15 10.97 -6.83 10.72
CA ARG A 15 11.81 -7.33 9.61
C ARG A 15 11.29 -6.93 8.22
N ALA A 16 10.00 -6.62 8.07
CA ALA A 16 9.39 -6.23 6.79
C ALA A 16 9.46 -4.71 6.52
N ARG A 17 10.51 -4.04 7.01
CA ARG A 17 10.79 -2.63 6.74
C ARG A 17 11.71 -2.54 5.53
N LEU A 18 11.23 -1.93 4.45
CA LEU A 18 12.02 -1.70 3.25
C LEU A 18 12.27 -0.19 3.14
N GLU A 19 13.52 0.23 3.27
CA GLU A 19 13.95 1.61 3.07
C GLU A 19 14.62 1.73 1.68
N LEU A 20 14.00 2.52 0.80
CA LEU A 20 14.49 2.81 -0.55
C LEU A 20 14.67 4.32 -0.67
N GLY A 21 15.76 4.84 -0.08
CA GLY A 21 16.07 6.26 -0.06
C GLY A 21 14.99 7.08 0.65
N PRO A 22 14.33 8.05 -0.02
CA PRO A 22 13.28 8.87 0.61
C PRO A 22 11.97 8.10 0.86
N VAL A 23 11.84 6.85 0.39
CA VAL A 23 10.65 6.01 0.57
C VAL A 23 10.88 4.96 1.66
N GLU A 24 9.96 4.89 2.61
CA GLU A 24 9.88 3.82 3.61
C GLU A 24 8.57 3.05 3.45
N VAL A 25 8.64 1.72 3.41
CA VAL A 25 7.49 0.83 3.43
C VAL A 25 7.57 -0.06 4.66
N ARG A 26 6.50 -0.10 5.45
CA ARG A 26 6.39 -0.97 6.62
C ARG A 26 4.98 -1.51 6.78
N THR A 27 4.86 -2.69 7.36
CA THR A 27 3.56 -3.24 7.77
C THR A 27 3.44 -3.10 9.28
N VAL A 28 2.29 -2.59 9.74
CA VAL A 28 2.04 -2.32 11.16
C VAL A 28 0.74 -2.98 11.61
N LEU A 29 0.71 -3.38 12.88
CA LEU A 29 -0.52 -3.75 13.57
C LEU A 29 -1.14 -2.47 14.12
N GLY A 30 -2.42 -2.29 13.82
CA GLY A 30 -3.24 -1.27 14.43
C GLY A 30 -3.58 -1.61 15.87
N GLU A 31 -4.24 -0.68 16.54
CA GLU A 31 -4.77 -0.94 17.87
C GLU A 31 -5.87 -2.00 17.81
N PRO A 32 -5.83 -3.04 18.67
CA PRO A 32 -6.86 -4.07 18.69
C PRO A 32 -8.20 -3.50 19.15
N ILE A 33 -9.24 -3.77 18.36
CA ILE A 33 -10.62 -3.39 18.63
C ILE A 33 -11.36 -4.63 19.14
N VAL A 34 -12.05 -4.51 20.28
CA VAL A 34 -12.86 -5.61 20.83
C VAL A 34 -14.29 -5.45 20.35
N VAL A 35 -14.85 -6.50 19.75
CA VAL A 35 -16.23 -6.56 19.25
C VAL A 35 -16.86 -7.85 19.75
N GLY A 36 -17.70 -7.74 20.79
CA GLY A 36 -18.25 -8.90 21.50
C GLY A 36 -17.13 -9.79 22.06
N GLU A 37 -17.13 -11.07 21.70
CA GLU A 37 -16.10 -12.05 22.10
C GLU A 37 -14.86 -12.06 21.20
N ARG A 38 -14.80 -11.17 20.21
CA ARG A 38 -13.75 -11.15 19.17
C ARG A 38 -12.81 -9.97 19.40
N ARG A 39 -11.52 -10.22 19.28
CA ARG A 39 -10.49 -9.18 19.26
C ARG A 39 -9.97 -9.05 17.83
N LEU A 40 -10.23 -7.90 17.21
CA LEU A 40 -9.86 -7.59 15.83
C LEU A 40 -8.63 -6.69 15.84
N THR A 41 -7.51 -7.18 15.32
CA THR A 41 -6.27 -6.40 15.18
C THR A 41 -6.06 -6.04 13.71
N PRO A 42 -6.21 -4.76 13.30
CA PRO A 42 -5.99 -4.35 11.93
C PRO A 42 -4.53 -4.54 11.51
N VAL A 43 -4.30 -4.91 10.25
CA VAL A 43 -2.98 -4.98 9.63
C VAL A 43 -2.95 -3.98 8.49
N VAL A 44 -2.05 -3.00 8.55
CA VAL A 44 -1.98 -1.90 7.59
C VAL A 44 -0.56 -1.81 7.01
N ARG A 45 -0.46 -1.60 5.70
CA ARG A 45 0.79 -1.19 5.05
C ARG A 45 0.88 0.32 5.04
N VAL A 46 1.97 0.84 5.59
CA VAL A 46 2.32 2.25 5.57
C VAL A 46 3.40 2.44 4.52
N THR A 47 3.18 3.36 3.61
CA THR A 47 4.18 3.83 2.66
C THR A 47 4.36 5.32 2.87
N SER A 48 5.53 5.72 3.35
CA SER A 48 5.89 7.12 3.56
C SER A 48 6.98 7.53 2.58
N PHE A 49 6.86 8.73 2.06
CA PHE A 49 7.89 9.42 1.30
C PHE A 49 8.23 10.71 2.03
N ALA A 50 9.51 10.98 2.25
CA ALA A 50 9.96 12.23 2.82
C ALA A 50 11.21 12.73 2.09
N ARG A 51 11.18 13.99 1.67
CA ARG A 51 12.34 14.68 1.09
C ARG A 51 12.54 15.99 1.83
N ARG A 52 13.77 16.28 2.22
CA ARG A 52 14.17 17.52 2.87
C ARG A 52 15.44 18.05 2.22
N SER A 53 15.52 19.37 2.10
CA SER A 53 16.70 20.07 1.62
C SER A 53 16.87 21.35 2.41
N GLY A 54 18.11 21.68 2.77
CA GLY A 54 18.43 22.87 3.54
C GLY A 54 19.78 23.43 3.10
N VAL A 55 19.90 24.75 3.14
CA VAL A 55 21.13 25.47 2.87
C VAL A 55 21.43 26.35 4.08
N VAL A 56 22.65 26.22 4.59
CA VAL A 56 23.19 27.01 5.70
C VAL A 56 24.39 27.79 5.16
N GLY A 57 24.29 29.12 5.16
CA GLY A 57 25.38 30.02 4.77
C GLY A 57 25.42 31.28 5.61
N THR A 58 26.51 32.03 5.54
CA THR A 58 26.83 33.20 6.37
C THR A 58 25.80 34.35 6.33
N ARG A 59 24.94 34.41 5.30
CA ARG A 59 23.88 35.43 5.16
C ARG A 59 22.49 34.87 4.82
N ARG A 60 22.35 33.56 4.65
CA ARG A 60 21.06 32.93 4.28
C ARG A 60 20.92 31.61 5.00
N LEU A 61 19.81 31.47 5.71
CA LEU A 61 19.34 30.21 6.29
C LEU A 61 18.00 29.90 5.64
N GLY A 62 17.89 28.75 5.00
CA GLY A 62 16.65 28.37 4.33
C GLY A 62 16.56 26.87 4.17
N GLY A 63 15.37 26.33 4.37
CA GLY A 63 15.10 24.91 4.18
C GLY A 63 13.67 24.68 3.77
N TRP A 64 13.46 23.57 3.07
CA TRP A 64 12.15 23.08 2.72
C TRP A 64 12.11 21.56 2.81
N GLY A 65 10.93 21.04 3.04
CA GLY A 65 10.70 19.61 3.05
C GLY A 65 9.26 19.31 2.67
N VAL A 66 9.07 18.12 2.10
CA VAL A 66 7.77 17.56 1.78
C VAL A 66 7.72 16.13 2.28
N GLY A 67 6.57 15.75 2.84
CA GLY A 67 6.30 14.40 3.29
C GLY A 67 4.90 13.96 2.86
N VAL A 68 4.77 12.72 2.41
CA VAL A 68 3.48 12.10 2.08
C VAL A 68 3.45 10.72 2.71
N THR A 69 2.33 10.37 3.34
CA THR A 69 2.11 9.04 3.89
C THR A 69 0.83 8.45 3.32
N ARG A 70 0.91 7.22 2.84
CA ARG A 70 -0.23 6.44 2.37
C ARG A 70 -0.43 5.23 3.27
N LEU A 71 -1.67 5.02 3.70
CA LEU A 71 -2.10 3.87 4.46
C LEU A 71 -2.91 2.94 3.56
N ARG A 72 -2.57 1.65 3.55
CA ARG A 72 -3.33 0.61 2.81
C ARG A 72 -3.69 -0.53 3.76
N PRO A 73 -4.97 -0.74 4.09
CA PRO A 73 -5.41 -1.92 4.83
C PRO A 73 -5.02 -3.20 4.09
N LEU A 74 -4.52 -4.20 4.80
CA LEU A 74 -4.14 -5.50 4.23
C LEU A 74 -5.00 -6.65 4.76
N ALA A 75 -5.28 -6.64 6.06
CA ALA A 75 -6.02 -7.71 6.72
C ALA A 75 -6.53 -7.26 8.09
N VAL A 76 -7.40 -8.07 8.68
CA VAL A 76 -7.74 -8.03 10.10
C VAL A 76 -7.38 -9.38 10.70
N ILE A 77 -6.66 -9.38 11.82
CA ILE A 77 -6.40 -10.57 12.60
C ILE A 77 -7.50 -10.68 13.65
N GLU A 78 -8.36 -11.68 13.51
CA GLU A 78 -9.41 -12.03 14.46
C GLU A 78 -8.84 -13.02 15.47
N THR A 79 -8.95 -12.69 16.76
CA THR A 79 -8.61 -13.58 17.87
C THR A 79 -9.86 -13.87 18.67
N THR A 80 -10.20 -15.15 18.81
CA THR A 80 -11.34 -15.66 19.60
C THR A 80 -10.86 -16.74 20.58
N THR A 81 -11.76 -17.26 21.41
CA THR A 81 -11.51 -18.42 22.28
C THR A 81 -11.16 -19.69 21.49
N ALA A 82 -11.64 -19.80 20.25
CA ALA A 82 -11.37 -20.94 19.36
C ALA A 82 -10.04 -20.82 18.60
N GLY A 83 -9.42 -19.64 18.57
CA GLY A 83 -8.11 -19.44 17.94
C GLY A 83 -7.94 -18.10 17.23
N THR A 84 -6.88 -18.02 16.41
CA THR A 84 -6.54 -16.81 15.65
C THR A 84 -6.73 -17.04 14.15
N ARG A 85 -7.45 -16.15 13.47
CA ARG A 85 -7.70 -16.20 12.03
C ARG A 85 -7.31 -14.87 11.36
N ARG A 86 -6.71 -14.94 10.18
CA ARG A 86 -6.41 -13.76 9.36
C ARG A 86 -7.46 -13.59 8.26
N ILE A 87 -8.15 -12.45 8.26
CA ILE A 87 -9.16 -12.07 7.26
C ILE A 87 -8.52 -11.06 6.31
N PRO A 88 -8.21 -11.43 5.05
CA PRO A 88 -7.60 -10.50 4.10
C PRO A 88 -8.60 -9.46 3.61
N ILE A 89 -8.15 -8.21 3.46
CA ILE A 89 -8.91 -7.14 2.79
C ILE A 89 -8.36 -7.03 1.37
N ARG A 90 -9.14 -7.49 0.39
CA ARG A 90 -8.79 -7.38 -1.04
C ARG A 90 -9.28 -6.08 -1.62
N ASP A 91 -8.45 -5.51 -2.49
CA ASP A 91 -8.71 -4.26 -3.21
C ASP A 91 -9.18 -4.61 -4.63
N GLU A 92 -10.42 -5.08 -4.72
CA GLU A 92 -11.04 -5.46 -5.99
C GLU A 92 -11.27 -4.23 -6.89
N THR A 93 -11.53 -3.07 -6.28
CA THR A 93 -11.72 -1.80 -7.01
C THR A 93 -10.50 -1.46 -7.85
N ARG A 94 -9.29 -1.56 -7.30
CA ARG A 94 -8.07 -1.31 -8.07
C ARG A 94 -7.90 -2.31 -9.22
N ALA A 95 -8.24 -3.57 -9.00
CA ALA A 95 -8.14 -4.60 -10.05
C ALA A 95 -9.09 -4.28 -11.21
N ILE A 96 -10.35 -3.93 -10.89
CA ILE A 96 -11.37 -3.53 -11.86
C ILE A 96 -10.94 -2.27 -12.62
N LEU A 97 -10.47 -1.23 -11.91
CA LEU A 97 -10.02 0.02 -12.54
C LEU A 97 -8.83 -0.21 -13.49
N LEU A 98 -7.88 -1.08 -13.12
CA LEU A 98 -6.76 -1.42 -13.99
C LEU A 98 -7.20 -2.21 -15.21
N ALA A 99 -8.15 -3.14 -15.06
CA ALA A 99 -8.73 -3.87 -16.18
C ALA A 99 -9.46 -2.92 -17.15
N LEU A 100 -10.26 -1.99 -16.62
CA LEU A 100 -10.93 -0.96 -17.41
C LEU A 100 -9.94 -0.07 -18.15
N LEU A 101 -8.88 0.39 -17.48
CA LEU A 101 -7.82 1.18 -18.11
C LEU A 101 -7.12 0.40 -19.24
N ALA A 102 -6.83 -0.88 -19.01
CA ALA A 102 -6.20 -1.72 -20.03
C ALA A 102 -7.08 -1.87 -21.27
N VAL A 103 -8.38 -2.12 -21.11
CA VAL A 103 -9.33 -2.21 -22.22
C VAL A 103 -9.46 -0.87 -22.94
N ALA A 104 -9.58 0.23 -22.19
CA ALA A 104 -9.70 1.58 -22.74
C ALA A 104 -8.48 1.99 -23.59
N LEU A 105 -7.28 1.50 -23.26
CA LEU A 105 -6.07 1.72 -24.06
C LEU A 105 -5.93 0.73 -25.22
N ALA A 106 -6.22 -0.54 -24.98
CA ALA A 106 -6.03 -1.60 -25.97
C ALA A 106 -6.97 -1.43 -27.17
N LEU A 107 -8.25 -1.14 -26.93
CA LEU A 107 -9.26 -1.06 -27.99
C LEU A 107 -8.95 0.00 -29.07
N PRO A 108 -8.68 1.27 -28.74
CA PRO A 108 -8.35 2.29 -29.75
C PRO A 108 -7.02 2.00 -30.44
N LEU A 109 -6.02 1.45 -29.73
CA LEU A 109 -4.76 1.06 -30.35
C LEU A 109 -4.96 -0.06 -31.38
N LEU A 110 -5.77 -1.07 -31.03
CA LEU A 110 -6.08 -2.18 -31.92
C LEU A 110 -6.84 -1.70 -33.15
N LEU A 111 -7.85 -0.85 -32.96
CA LEU A 111 -8.61 -0.22 -34.05
C LEU A 111 -7.71 0.62 -34.95
N SER A 112 -6.83 1.45 -34.37
CA SER A 112 -5.89 2.27 -35.13
C SER A 112 -4.92 1.44 -35.95
N LEU A 113 -4.47 0.30 -35.40
CA LEU A 113 -3.60 -0.64 -36.11
C LEU A 113 -4.32 -1.30 -37.29
N LEU A 114 -5.58 -1.71 -37.08
CA LEU A 114 -6.41 -2.32 -38.12
C LEU A 114 -6.70 -1.34 -39.26
N VAL A 115 -7.05 -0.10 -38.94
CA VAL A 115 -7.27 0.96 -39.95
C VAL A 115 -5.99 1.19 -40.76
N ARG A 116 -4.84 1.33 -40.08
CA ARG A 116 -3.55 1.49 -40.77
C ARG A 116 -3.18 0.31 -41.66
N LEU A 117 -3.48 -0.93 -41.25
CA LEU A 117 -3.26 -2.10 -42.10
C LEU A 117 -4.20 -2.10 -43.31
N ALA A 118 -5.47 -1.76 -43.11
CA ALA A 118 -6.45 -1.69 -44.18
C ALA A 118 -6.09 -0.63 -45.22
N ASP A 119 -5.64 0.55 -44.79
CA ASP A 119 -5.18 1.61 -45.68
C ASP A 119 -3.93 1.17 -46.46
N ARG A 120 -2.97 0.52 -45.79
CA ARG A 120 -1.76 -0.03 -46.45
C ARG A 120 -2.02 -1.16 -47.46
N LEU A 121 -3.12 -1.87 -47.32
CA LEU A 121 -3.53 -2.93 -48.25
C LEU A 121 -4.34 -2.40 -49.43
N ARG A 122 -4.76 -1.13 -49.36
CA ARG A 122 -5.57 -0.46 -50.38
C ARG A 122 -4.75 0.41 -51.33
N GLU A 123 -3.54 0.81 -50.91
CA GLU A 123 -2.46 1.33 -51.77
C GLU A 123 -1.67 0.20 -52.44
#